data_AF-A0AAE9QT80-F1
#
_entry.id   AF-A0AAE9QT80-F1
#
_cell.length_a   1.000
_cell.length_b   1.000
_cell.length_c   1.000
_cell.angle_alpha   90.00
_cell.angle_beta   90.00
_cell.angle_gamma   90.00
#
_symmetry.space_group_name_H-M   'P 1'
#
loop_
_entity.id
_entity.type
_entity.pdbx_description
1 polymer ?
#
loop_
_entity_poly.entity_id
_entity_poly.type
_entity_poly.pdbx_seq_one_letter_code
_entity_poly.pdbx_strand_id
1 'polypeptide(L)' 'MFVVKKDLMKLGFSSWQAMMLVKQAKAKLASQGLTWYESKGLGRVPLETVEEILGVKIDEASLVDMEVKENA' A
#
# COMPACT_ATOMS: atom_id res chain seq x y z
N MET A 1 2.20 7.56 5.64
CA MET A 1 1.46 7.58 4.35
C MET A 1 0.52 6.37 4.23
N PHE A 2 -0.59 6.46 3.50
CA PHE A 2 -1.43 5.31 3.14
C PHE A 2 -1.19 4.91 1.69
N VAL A 3 -1.20 3.61 1.43
CA VAL A 3 -1.04 3.04 0.08
C VAL A 3 -2.23 2.17 -0.29
N VAL A 4 -2.55 2.17 -1.59
CA VAL A 4 -3.54 1.30 -2.22
C VAL A 4 -2.87 0.32 -3.18
N LYS A 5 -3.64 -0.66 -3.67
CA LYS A 5 -3.17 -1.63 -4.67
C LYS A 5 -2.41 -0.98 -5.84
N LYS A 6 -2.91 0.15 -6.36
CA LYS A 6 -2.30 0.84 -7.51
C LYS A 6 -0.90 1.36 -7.19
N ASP A 7 -0.68 1.87 -5.98
CA ASP A 7 0.62 2.39 -5.54
C ASP A 7 1.65 1.27 -5.49
N LEU A 8 1.26 0.11 -4.95
CA LEU A 8 2.10 -1.08 -4.96
C LEU A 8 2.40 -1.56 -6.39
N MET A 9 1.45 -1.42 -7.31
CA MET A 9 1.73 -1.73 -8.71
C MET A 9 2.77 -0.79 -9.34
N LYS A 10 2.80 0.48 -8.93
CA LYS A 10 3.85 1.44 -9.38
C LYS A 10 5.23 1.06 -8.85
N LEU A 11 5.31 0.43 -7.67
CA LEU A 11 6.55 -0.12 -7.13
C LEU A 11 7.05 -1.37 -7.89
N GLY A 12 6.33 -1.83 -8.91
CA GLY A 12 6.72 -2.99 -9.73
C GLY A 12 6.07 -4.31 -9.31
N PHE A 13 5.16 -4.32 -8.33
CA PHE A 13 4.41 -5.52 -7.98
C PHE A 13 3.33 -5.82 -9.04
N SER A 14 3.17 -7.08 -9.40
CA SER A 14 2.04 -7.50 -10.25
C SER A 14 0.70 -7.20 -9.56
N SER A 15 -0.37 -7.10 -10.35
CA SER A 15 -1.73 -6.87 -9.86
C SER A 15 -2.15 -7.88 -8.77
N TRP A 16 -1.71 -9.14 -8.88
CA TRP A 16 -1.98 -10.17 -7.88
C TRP A 16 -1.14 -9.97 -6.62
N GLN A 17 0.17 -9.72 -6.75
CA GLN A 17 1.06 -9.47 -5.61
C GLN A 17 0.61 -8.25 -4.82
N ALA A 18 0.31 -7.14 -5.48
CA ALA A 18 -0.21 -5.92 -4.85
C ALA A 18 -1.52 -6.19 -4.08
N MET A 19 -2.45 -6.95 -4.65
CA MET A 19 -3.69 -7.32 -3.98
C MET A 19 -3.43 -8.19 -2.74
N MET A 20 -2.53 -9.17 -2.85
CA MET A 20 -2.16 -10.05 -1.75
C MET A 20 -1.49 -9.28 -0.62
N LEU A 21 -0.61 -8.33 -0.95
CA LEU A 21 0.09 -7.50 0.02
C LEU A 21 -0.89 -6.62 0.82
N VAL A 22 -1.85 -5.98 0.16
CA VAL A 22 -2.93 -5.23 0.85
C VAL A 22 -3.73 -6.16 1.77
N LYS A 23 -4.08 -7.36 1.32
CA LYS A 23 -4.81 -8.33 2.15
C LYS A 23 -4.01 -8.74 3.39
N GLN A 24 -2.72 -9.03 3.24
CA GLN A 24 -1.84 -9.40 4.34
C GLN A 24 -1.67 -8.25 5.34
N ALA A 25 -1.47 -7.02 4.84
CA ALA A 25 -1.39 -5.83 5.68
C ALA A 25 -2.67 -5.61 6.49
N LYS A 26 -3.85 -5.76 5.85
CA LYS A 26 -5.13 -5.68 6.56
C LYS A 26 -5.29 -6.76 7.63
N ALA A 27 -4.93 -8.00 7.31
CA ALA A 27 -5.03 -9.11 8.24
C ALA A 27 -4.13 -8.91 9.47
N LYS A 28 -2.92 -8.38 9.26
CA LYS A 28 -1.98 -8.03 10.33
C LYS A 28 -2.52 -6.89 11.22
N LEU A 29 -3.12 -5.86 10.64
CA LEU A 29 -3.71 -4.77 11.42
C LEU A 29 -4.93 -5.24 12.21
N ALA A 30 -5.76 -6.08 11.60
CA ALA A 30 -6.89 -6.71 12.30
C ALA A 30 -6.42 -7.57 13.47
N SER A 31 -5.34 -8.36 13.31
CA SER A 31 -4.78 -9.18 14.39
C SER A 31 -4.16 -8.35 15.53
N GLN A 32 -3.78 -7.10 15.27
CA GLN A 32 -3.35 -6.13 16.28
C GLN A 32 -4.54 -5.47 17.02
N GLY A 33 -5.79 -5.86 16.73
CA GLY A 33 -7.00 -5.33 17.36
C GLY A 33 -7.64 -4.17 16.60
N LEU A 34 -7.12 -3.79 15.43
CA LEU A 34 -7.67 -2.72 14.60
C LEU A 34 -8.78 -3.27 13.69
N THR A 35 -9.96 -3.50 14.26
CA THR A 35 -11.14 -4.07 13.58
C THR A 35 -11.59 -3.29 12.33
N TRP A 36 -11.23 -2.01 12.22
CA TRP A 36 -11.46 -1.19 11.02
C TRP A 36 -10.93 -1.84 9.73
N TYR A 37 -9.82 -2.59 9.81
CA TYR A 37 -9.20 -3.23 8.65
C TYR A 37 -9.86 -4.57 8.25
N GLU A 38 -10.82 -5.07 9.02
CA GLU A 38 -11.61 -6.25 8.64
C GLU A 38 -12.62 -5.96 7.52
N SER A 39 -12.98 -4.68 7.33
CA SER A 39 -13.97 -4.26 6.33
C SER A 39 -13.54 -4.59 4.90
N LYS A 40 -14.42 -5.24 4.12
CA LYS A 40 -14.17 -5.60 2.71
C LYS A 40 -14.05 -4.39 1.77
N GLY A 41 -14.63 -3.25 2.13
CA GLY A 41 -14.61 -2.02 1.32
C GLY A 41 -13.33 -1.19 1.44
N LEU A 42 -12.48 -1.48 2.43
CA LEU A 42 -11.25 -0.72 2.65
C LEU A 42 -10.10 -1.26 1.78
N GLY A 43 -9.74 -0.50 0.73
CA GLY A 43 -8.66 -0.84 -0.20
C GLY A 43 -7.30 -0.18 0.10
N ARG A 44 -7.16 0.47 1.27
CA ARG A 44 -5.97 1.21 1.68
C ARG A 44 -5.40 0.68 3.00
N VAL A 45 -4.08 0.71 3.11
CA VAL A 45 -3.33 0.31 4.31
C VAL A 45 -2.18 1.29 4.58
N PRO A 46 -1.69 1.42 5.82
CA PRO A 46 -0.49 2.20 6.11
C PRO A 46 0.72 1.65 5.37
N LEU A 47 1.59 2.54 4.87
CA LEU A 47 2.85 2.16 4.23
C LEU A 47 3.74 1.37 5.20
N GLU A 48 3.81 1.80 6.46
CA GLU A 48 4.62 1.14 7.50
C GLU A 48 4.28 -0.34 7.66
N THR A 49 2.99 -0.70 7.61
CA THR A 49 2.56 -2.11 7.68
C THR A 49 3.02 -2.91 6.47
N VAL A 50 3.06 -2.28 5.28
CA VAL A 50 3.57 -2.91 4.07
C VAL A 50 5.08 -3.10 4.14
N GLU A 51 5.81 -2.09 4.61
CA GLU A 51 7.26 -2.16 4.84
C GLU A 51 7.62 -3.25 5.84
N GLU A 52 6.85 -3.38 6.92
CA GLU A 52 7.03 -4.46 7.91
C GLU A 52 6.86 -5.86 7.30
N ILE A 53 5.92 -6.03 6.36
CA ILE A 53 5.70 -7.32 5.68
C ILE A 53 6.83 -7.61 4.69
N LEU A 54 7.30 -6.59 3.96
CA LEU A 54 8.36 -6.74 2.98
C LEU A 54 9.76 -6.82 3.61
N GLY A 55 9.93 -6.31 4.84
CA GLY A 55 11.22 -6.22 5.52
C GLY A 55 12.14 -5.14 4.95
N VAL A 56 11.62 -4.22 4.13
CA VAL A 56 12.38 -3.13 3.50
C VAL A 56 11.64 -1.82 3.62
N LYS A 57 12.40 -0.73 3.69
CA LYS A 57 11.85 0.63 3.61
C LYS A 57 11.61 1.01 2.16
N ILE A 58 10.47 1.64 1.90
CA ILE A 58 10.08 2.11 0.58
C ILE A 58 10.31 3.62 0.55
N ASP A 59 10.98 4.09 -0.50
CA ASP A 59 11.13 5.51 -0.72
C ASP A 59 9.79 6.12 -1.16
N GLU A 60 9.24 7.03 -0.35
CA GLU A 60 7.98 7.70 -0.65
C GLU A 60 8.02 8.48 -1.97
N ALA A 61 9.20 8.92 -2.42
CA ALA A 61 9.37 9.59 -3.71
C ALA A 61 8.99 8.70 -4.90
N SER A 62 9.12 7.38 -4.76
CA SER A 62 8.72 6.41 -5.80
C SER A 62 7.19 6.27 -5.96
N LEU A 63 6.42 6.79 -5.00
CA LEU A 63 4.96 6.73 -4.97
C LEU A 63 4.29 8.04 -5.40
N VAL A 64 5.06 9.14 -5.46
CA VAL A 64 4.57 10.42 -5.94
C VAL A 64 4.54 10.38 -7.47
N ASP A 65 3.35 10.53 -8.06
CA ASP A 65 3.27 10.83 -9.48
C ASP A 65 3.93 12.21 -9.68
N MET A 66 5.04 12.26 -10.41
CA MET A 66 5.55 13.53 -10.92
C MET A 66 4.48 14.10 -11.87
N GLU A 67 3.54 14.90 -11.37
CA GLU A 67 2.78 15.82 -12.21
C GLU A 67 3.76 16.85 -12.76
N VAL A 68 4.43 16.50 -13.86
CA VAL A 68 5.00 17.49 -14.76
C VAL A 68 3.82 18.16 -15.45
N LYS A 69 3.24 19.18 -14.79
CA LYS A 69 2.50 20.22 -15.50
C LYS A 69 3.53 21.11 -16.20
N GLU A 70 4.05 20.62 -17.32
CA GLU A 70 4.64 21.54 -18.29
C GLU A 70 3.51 22.35 -18.90
N ASN A 71 3.59 23.65 -18.61
CA ASN A 71 2.76 24.67 -19.20
C ASN A 71 3.18 24.84 -20.65
N ALA A 72 2.23 24.80 -21.58
CA ALA A 72 2.31 25.47 -22.88
C ALA A 72 0.88 25.77 -23.37
#